data_AF-A0A2D0NH16-F1
#
_entry.id   AF-A0A2D0NH16-F1
#
_cell.length_a   1.000
_cell.length_b   1.000
_cell.length_c   1.000
_cell.angle_alpha   90.00
_cell.angle_beta   90.00
_cell.angle_gamma   90.00
#
_symmetry.space_group_name_H-M   'P 1'
#
loop_
_entity.id
_entity.type
_entity.pdbx_description
1 polymer ?
#
loop_
_entity_poly.entity_id
_entity_poly.type
_entity_poly.pdbx_seq_one_letter_code
_entity_poly.pdbx_strand_id
1 'polypeptide(L)' 'MSQSTIEKTSKYLCFPGTQVPLACFLIHLQQGYTVTEFLQDFPSVQKEQVDYFLEILIEEMKKPDSVLSE' A
#
# COMPACT_ATOMS: atom_id res chain seq x y z
N MET A 1 -23.28 5.37 -21.55
CA MET A 1 -22.75 5.33 -20.16
C MET A 1 -21.39 4.65 -20.22
N SER A 2 -20.46 5.00 -19.33
CA SER A 2 -19.07 4.45 -19.23
C SER A 2 -17.95 5.29 -19.85
N GLN A 3 -18.00 6.61 -19.67
CA GLN A 3 -16.78 7.42 -19.57
C GLN A 3 -16.70 7.87 -18.09
N SER A 4 -15.49 7.87 -17.50
CA SER A 4 -15.16 8.29 -16.12
C SER A 4 -15.04 7.21 -15.01
N THR A 5 -14.33 6.10 -15.27
CA THR A 5 -13.71 5.30 -14.18
C THR A 5 -12.22 5.66 -13.97
N ILE A 6 -11.62 6.54 -14.79
CA ILE A 6 -10.17 6.78 -14.82
C ILE A 6 -9.74 8.08 -14.10
N GLU A 7 -10.66 8.91 -13.60
CA GLU A 7 -10.32 10.23 -12.99
C GLU A 7 -10.10 10.19 -11.47
N LYS A 8 -10.16 9.02 -10.82
CA LYS A 8 -9.99 8.90 -9.36
C LYS A 8 -8.74 8.15 -8.90
N THR A 9 -7.84 7.79 -9.80
CA THR A 9 -6.58 7.09 -9.44
C THR A 9 -5.38 8.03 -9.25
N SER A 10 -5.47 9.31 -9.64
CA SER A 10 -4.35 10.27 -9.49
C SER A 10 -4.08 10.75 -8.06
N LYS A 11 -4.82 10.26 -7.05
CA LYS A 11 -4.67 10.68 -5.64
C LYS A 11 -4.18 9.59 -4.70
N TYR A 12 -3.93 8.38 -5.19
CA TYR A 12 -3.57 7.25 -4.35
C TYR A 12 -2.18 6.74 -4.70
N LEU A 13 -1.37 6.48 -3.66
CA LEU A 13 -0.11 5.77 -3.82
C LEU A 13 -0.42 4.35 -4.29
N CYS A 14 0.17 3.95 -5.41
CA CYS A 14 0.06 2.60 -5.97
C CYS A 14 1.40 1.87 -5.82
N PHE A 15 1.36 0.53 -5.79
CA PHE A 15 2.58 -0.25 -5.82
C PHE A 15 3.33 0.00 -7.13
N PRO A 16 4.66 0.16 -7.11
CA PRO A 16 5.42 0.50 -8.29
C PRO A 16 5.24 -0.55 -9.39
N GLY A 17 4.96 -0.11 -10.61
CA GLY A 17 4.67 -1.00 -11.74
C GLY A 17 3.26 -1.61 -11.73
N THR A 18 2.39 -1.18 -10.81
CA THR A 18 1.01 -1.68 -10.72
C THR A 18 0.00 -0.53 -10.65
N GLN A 19 -1.26 -0.83 -10.97
CA GLN A 19 -2.39 0.05 -10.68
C GLN A 19 -3.08 -0.29 -9.35
N VAL A 20 -2.42 -1.08 -8.49
CA VAL A 20 -2.97 -1.53 -7.21
C VAL A 20 -2.64 -0.48 -6.15
N PRO A 21 -3.65 0.16 -5.51
CA PRO A 21 -3.41 1.14 -4.45
C PRO A 21 -2.83 0.50 -3.19
N LEU A 22 -1.91 1.19 -2.50
CA LEU A 22 -1.43 0.81 -1.17
C LEU A 22 -2.58 0.72 -0.16
N ALA A 23 -3.58 1.58 -0.29
CA ALA A 23 -4.80 1.51 0.52
C ALA A 23 -5.54 0.18 0.39
N CYS A 24 -5.50 -0.45 -0.80
CA CYS A 24 -6.10 -1.76 -1.03
C CYS A 24 -5.44 -2.81 -0.13
N PHE A 25 -4.10 -2.81 -0.07
CA PHE A 25 -3.34 -3.70 0.80
C PHE A 25 -3.69 -3.50 2.28
N LEU A 26 -3.74 -2.25 2.76
CA LEU A 26 -4.12 -1.95 4.14
C LEU A 26 -5.54 -2.43 4.48
N ILE A 27 -6.50 -2.25 3.57
CA ILE A 27 -7.88 -2.73 3.75
C ILE A 27 -7.91 -4.26 3.83
N HIS A 28 -7.14 -4.97 3.00
CA HIS A 28 -7.05 -6.44 3.07
C HIS A 28 -6.49 -6.90 4.41
N LEU A 29 -5.42 -6.26 4.89
CA LEU A 29 -4.89 -6.54 6.23
C LEU A 29 -5.92 -6.25 7.34
N GLN A 30 -6.68 -5.15 7.25
CA GLN A 30 -7.74 -4.83 8.21
C GLN A 30 -8.88 -5.86 8.22
N GLN A 31 -9.16 -6.48 7.08
CA GLN A 31 -10.15 -7.56 6.98
C GLN A 31 -9.63 -8.91 7.52
N GLY A 32 -8.36 -8.98 7.91
CA GLY A 32 -7.73 -10.19 8.45
C GLY A 32 -7.09 -11.09 7.39
N TYR A 33 -6.99 -10.64 6.14
CA TYR A 33 -6.23 -11.37 5.12
C TYR A 33 -4.73 -11.29 5.38
N THR A 34 -4.04 -12.36 5.03
CA THR A 34 -2.58 -12.41 5.10
C THR A 34 -1.94 -11.77 3.86
N VAL A 35 -0.66 -11.39 3.98
CA VAL A 35 0.13 -10.91 2.83
C VAL A 35 0.15 -11.94 1.70
N THR A 36 0.25 -13.23 2.04
CA THR A 36 0.25 -14.31 1.06
C THR A 36 -1.04 -14.35 0.27
N GLU A 37 -2.19 -14.25 0.94
CA GLU A 37 -3.50 -14.22 0.27
C GLU A 37 -3.64 -12.98 -0.63
N PHE A 38 -3.19 -11.81 -0.15
CA PHE A 38 -3.18 -10.60 -0.97
C PHE A 38 -2.33 -10.77 -2.24
N LEU A 39 -1.16 -11.39 -2.16
CA LEU A 39 -0.30 -11.65 -3.31
C LEU A 39 -0.91 -12.69 -4.29
N GLN A 40 -1.78 -13.59 -3.81
CA GLN A 40 -2.50 -14.51 -4.68
C GLN A 40 -3.59 -13.79 -5.48
N ASP A 41 -4.31 -12.84 -4.88
CA ASP A 41 -5.30 -12.01 -5.58
C ASP A 41 -4.66 -10.95 -6.49
N PHE A 42 -3.50 -10.43 -6.10
CA PHE A 42 -2.75 -9.40 -6.84
C PHE A 42 -1.33 -9.88 -7.21
N PRO A 43 -1.19 -10.82 -8.17
CA PRO A 43 0.11 -11.36 -8.56
C PRO A 43 1.04 -10.33 -9.23
N SER A 44 0.51 -9.16 -9.59
CA SER A 44 1.31 -8.04 -10.09
C SER A 44 2.09 -7.31 -9.00
N VAL A 45 1.71 -7.46 -7.72
CA VAL A 45 2.46 -6.91 -6.59
C VAL A 45 3.50 -7.95 -6.18
N GLN A 46 4.75 -7.52 -6.05
CA GLN A 46 5.82 -8.40 -5.59
C GLN A 46 5.89 -8.42 -4.06
N LYS A 47 6.22 -9.58 -3.50
CA LYS A 47 6.39 -9.74 -2.05
C LYS A 47 7.39 -8.75 -1.46
N GLU A 48 8.51 -8.52 -2.15
CA GLU A 48 9.53 -7.55 -1.72
C GLU A 48 8.98 -6.12 -1.60
N GLN A 49 8.02 -5.73 -2.45
CA GLN A 49 7.39 -4.41 -2.36
C GLN A 49 6.51 -4.28 -1.12
N VAL A 50 5.84 -5.36 -0.73
CA VAL A 50 5.04 -5.42 0.49
C VAL A 50 5.94 -5.40 1.72
N ASP A 51 7.01 -6.19 1.71
CA ASP A 51 7.98 -6.27 2.81
C ASP A 51 8.63 -4.90 3.06
N TYR A 52 9.15 -4.27 2.00
CA TYR A 52 9.74 -2.94 2.06
C TYR A 52 8.76 -1.87 2.56
N PHE A 53 7.48 -1.96 2.14
CA PHE A 53 6.45 -1.05 2.65
C PHE A 53 6.19 -1.24 4.15
N LEU A 54 6.14 -2.49 4.62
CA LEU A 54 5.98 -2.80 6.04
C LEU A 54 7.19 -2.33 6.85
N GLU A 55 8.41 -2.52 6.36
CA GLU A 55 9.64 -2.02 6.99
C GLU A 55 9.61 -0.51 7.17
N ILE A 56 9.25 0.25 6.12
CA ILE A 56 9.12 1.72 6.21
C ILE A 56 8.09 2.11 7.29
N LEU A 57 6.92 1.47 7.31
CA LEU A 57 5.89 1.78 8.32
C LEU A 57 6.39 1.50 9.74
N ILE A 58 7.11 0.39 9.93
CA ILE A 58 7.71 0.04 11.23
C ILE A 58 8.80 1.05 11.61
N GLU A 59 9.65 1.46 10.67
CA GLU A 59 10.67 2.49 10.90
C GLU A 59 10.06 3.85 11.26
N GLU A 60 9.01 4.27 10.56
CA GLU A 60 8.29 5.51 10.86
C GLU A 60 7.64 5.47 12.25
N MET A 61 7.09 4.33 12.64
CA MET A 61 6.58 4.11 14.00
C MET A 61 7.67 4.00 15.07
N LYS A 62 8.90 3.67 14.68
CA LYS A 62 10.05 3.51 15.57
C LYS A 62 10.78 4.83 15.85
N LYS A 63 10.50 5.92 15.13
CA LYS A 63 11.03 7.25 15.49
C LYS A 63 10.28 7.79 16.71
N PRO A 64 10.88 7.82 17.92
CA PRO A 64 10.36 8.68 18.97
C PRO A 64 10.59 10.13 18.50
N ASP A 65 9.51 10.85 18.24
CA ASP A 65 9.43 12.30 18.45
C ASP A 65 10.67 13.10 17.99
N SER A 66 11.00 13.06 16.70
CA SER A 66 12.10 13.86 16.15
C SER A 66 11.63 14.64 14.93
N VAL A 67 10.63 15.50 15.10
CA VAL A 67 10.54 16.84 14.47
C VAL A 67 9.30 17.61 14.97
N LEU A 68 9.47 18.33 16.08
CA LEU A 68 9.00 19.72 16.16
C LEU A 68 10.08 20.55 16.87
N SER A 69 11.15 20.86 16.14
CA SER A 69 12.13 21.89 16.50
C SER A 69 12.77 22.38 15.21
N GLU A 70 12.09 23.32 14.55
CA GLU A 70 12.69 24.37 13.72
C GLU A 70 11.86 25.64 13.86
#